data_AF-A0A6H1UDV1-F1
#
_entry.id   AF-A0A6H1UDV1-F1
#
_cell.length_a   1.000
_cell.length_b   1.000
_cell.length_c   1.000
_cell.angle_alpha   90.00
_cell.angle_beta   90.00
_cell.angle_gamma   90.00
#
_symmetry.space_group_name_H-M   'P 1'
#
loop_
_entity.id
_entity.type
_entity.pdbx_description
1 polymer ?
#
loop_
_entity_poly.entity_id
_entity_poly.type
_entity_poly.pdbx_seq_one_letter_code
_entity_poly.pdbx_strand_id
1 'polypeptide(L)'
;MTVSTLAVTNSTEQTKTPVFQKVLVVMALVIVIGGTLTGVMTYSNIGYTDSFYQSWLSAFVTTALVMMPTGVLMNLLLSKLATYFIPSASSNARNAVVGISMALIMESIMSFTTAIKNIGFTDAGMFMRGWLDGLLFALPLGLTLMLIMSMTVKPKVEAFLRS
;
A
#
# COMPACT_ATOMS: atom_id res chain seq x y z
N MET A 1 5.30 66.55 13.15
CA MET A 1 5.92 65.75 12.07
C MET A 1 5.90 64.30 12.51
N THR A 2 4.96 63.52 11.98
CA THR A 2 4.77 62.10 12.31
C THR A 2 5.59 61.27 11.33
N VAL A 3 6.60 60.55 11.82
CA VAL A 3 7.37 59.61 11.01
C VAL A 3 6.58 58.30 10.97
N SER A 4 5.90 58.03 9.85
CA SER A 4 5.38 56.70 9.52
C SER A 4 6.51 55.88 8.92
N THR A 5 7.06 54.95 9.71
CA THR A 5 8.01 53.95 9.21
C THR A 5 7.24 52.73 8.75
N LEU A 6 7.37 52.44 7.46
CA LEU A 6 6.70 51.39 6.71
C LEU A 6 6.91 50.00 7.36
N ALA A 7 5.82 49.35 7.73
CA ALA A 7 5.83 47.92 8.00
C ALA A 7 6.06 47.21 6.66
N VAL A 8 7.26 46.63 6.48
CA VAL A 8 7.54 45.70 5.39
C VAL A 8 6.71 44.44 5.65
N THR A 9 5.51 44.40 5.08
CA THR A 9 4.71 43.19 5.02
C THR A 9 5.33 42.30 3.96
N ASN A 10 6.28 41.46 4.36
CA ASN A 10 6.67 40.30 3.56
C ASN A 10 5.50 39.33 3.58
N SER A 11 4.52 39.58 2.70
CA SER A 11 3.50 38.61 2.34
C SER A 11 4.22 37.46 1.65
N THR A 12 4.56 36.43 2.40
CA THR A 12 4.91 35.13 1.83
C THR A 12 3.70 34.63 1.06
N GLU A 13 3.70 34.86 -0.25
CA GLU A 13 2.78 34.20 -1.17
C GLU A 13 2.90 32.70 -0.94
N GLN A 14 1.88 32.11 -0.31
CA GLN A 14 1.67 30.67 -0.34
C GLN A 14 1.39 30.29 -1.78
N THR A 15 2.45 29.98 -2.54
CA THR A 15 2.34 29.39 -3.87
C THR A 15 1.70 28.01 -3.72
N LYS A 16 0.38 27.94 -3.89
CA LYS A 16 -0.39 26.68 -3.91
C LYS A 16 0.25 25.75 -4.93
N THR A 17 0.62 24.53 -4.53
CA THR A 17 1.24 23.61 -5.48
C THR A 17 0.23 23.22 -6.58
N PRO A 18 0.60 23.35 -7.87
CA PRO A 18 -0.31 23.08 -8.99
C PRO A 18 -0.69 21.59 -9.05
N VAL A 19 -1.95 21.32 -9.43
CA VAL A 19 -2.54 19.96 -9.41
C VAL A 19 -1.74 18.95 -10.25
N PHE A 20 -1.15 19.37 -11.37
CA PHE A 20 -0.31 18.49 -12.19
C PHE A 20 0.91 17.94 -11.42
N GLN A 21 1.56 18.76 -10.59
CA GLN A 21 2.68 18.30 -9.76
C GLN A 21 2.23 17.27 -8.72
N LYS A 22 1.04 17.46 -8.13
CA LYS A 22 0.45 16.50 -7.19
C LYS A 22 0.21 15.14 -7.85
N VAL A 23 -0.39 15.14 -9.04
CA VAL A 23 -0.64 13.92 -9.81
C VAL A 23 0.68 13.23 -10.20
N LEU A 24 1.66 14.00 -10.68
CA LEU A 24 2.95 13.46 -11.09
C LEU A 24 3.68 12.82 -9.90
N VAL A 25 3.68 13.45 -8.72
CA VAL A 25 4.29 12.89 -7.51
C VAL A 25 3.61 11.59 -7.08
N VAL A 26 2.27 11.53 -7.11
CA VAL A 26 1.54 10.30 -6.77
C VAL A 26 1.84 9.19 -7.78
N MET A 27 1.84 9.50 -9.08
CA MET A 27 2.21 8.56 -10.14
C MET A 27 3.64 8.03 -9.95
N ALA A 28 4.59 8.92 -9.68
CA ALA A 28 5.98 8.55 -9.43
C ALA A 28 6.11 7.66 -8.19
N LEU A 29 5.40 7.97 -7.10
CA LEU A 29 5.37 7.13 -5.90
C LEU A 29 4.82 5.74 -6.18
N VAL A 30 3.73 5.64 -6.96
CA VAL A 30 3.15 4.34 -7.34
C VAL A 30 4.11 3.53 -8.19
N ILE A 31 4.78 4.16 -9.17
CA ILE A 31 5.78 3.50 -10.01
C ILE A 31 6.96 3.02 -9.18
N VAL A 32 7.49 3.86 -8.29
CA VAL A 32 8.65 3.51 -7.45
C VAL A 32 8.28 2.41 -6.46
N ILE A 33 7.22 2.58 -5.68
CA ILE A 33 6.84 1.61 -4.63
C ILE A 33 6.33 0.31 -5.27
N GLY A 34 5.39 0.42 -6.22
CA GLY A 34 4.82 -0.73 -6.90
C GLY A 34 5.85 -1.48 -7.75
N GLY A 35 6.69 -0.75 -8.49
CA GLY A 35 7.73 -1.32 -9.34
C GLY A 35 8.83 -2.02 -8.55
N THR A 36 9.26 -1.44 -7.43
CA THR A 36 10.27 -2.08 -6.55
C THR A 36 9.71 -3.30 -5.84
N LEU A 37 8.51 -3.24 -5.26
CA LEU A 37 7.88 -4.39 -4.61
C LEU A 37 7.64 -5.54 -5.58
N THR A 38 7.04 -5.26 -6.74
CA THR A 38 6.83 -6.30 -7.77
C THR A 38 8.15 -6.82 -8.31
N GLY A 39 9.16 -5.97 -8.48
CA GLY A 39 10.50 -6.39 -8.92
C GLY A 39 11.18 -7.33 -7.93
N VAL A 40 11.15 -7.00 -6.64
CA VAL A 40 11.70 -7.86 -5.58
C VAL A 40 10.95 -9.20 -5.51
N MET A 41 9.62 -9.17 -5.60
CA MET A 41 8.83 -10.41 -5.61
C MET A 41 9.11 -11.26 -6.85
N THR A 42 9.22 -10.66 -8.05
CA THR A 42 9.58 -11.39 -9.26
C THR A 42 10.99 -11.99 -9.12
N TYR A 43 11.96 -11.21 -8.63
CA TYR A 43 13.32 -11.70 -8.41
C TYR A 43 13.37 -12.86 -7.41
N SER A 44 12.60 -12.78 -6.32
CA SER A 44 12.51 -13.84 -5.32
C SER A 44 11.92 -15.14 -5.90
N ASN A 45 10.95 -15.04 -6.81
CA ASN A 45 10.26 -16.21 -7.37
C ASN A 45 11.04 -16.89 -8.50
N ILE A 46 11.67 -16.13 -9.39
CA ILE A 46 12.30 -16.69 -10.61
C ILE A 46 13.76 -16.29 -10.83
N GLY A 47 14.35 -15.46 -9.96
CA GLY A 47 15.71 -14.95 -10.10
C GLY A 47 15.89 -13.99 -11.28
N TYR A 48 17.14 -13.67 -11.61
CA TYR A 48 17.47 -12.91 -12.82
C TYR A 48 17.63 -13.88 -14.01
N THR A 49 16.54 -14.07 -14.75
CA THR A 49 16.44 -14.96 -15.91
C THR A 49 15.96 -14.19 -17.14
N ASP A 50 16.01 -14.81 -18.32
CA ASP A 50 15.59 -14.16 -19.58
C ASP A 50 14.13 -13.70 -19.56
N SER A 51 13.27 -14.36 -18.77
CA SER A 51 11.86 -13.99 -18.60
C SER A 51 11.62 -12.92 -17.52
N PHE A 52 12.65 -12.53 -16.76
CA PHE A 52 12.51 -11.63 -15.61
C PHE A 52 11.77 -10.34 -15.96
N TYR A 53 12.19 -9.62 -17.00
CA TYR A 53 11.60 -8.33 -17.37
C TYR A 53 10.13 -8.46 -17.80
N GLN A 54 9.78 -9.53 -18.51
CA GLN A 54 8.41 -9.76 -18.95
C GLN A 54 7.51 -10.12 -17.77
N SER A 55 7.98 -11.01 -16.89
CA SER A 55 7.27 -11.39 -15.66
C SER A 55 7.12 -10.21 -14.70
N TRP A 56 8.15 -9.39 -14.55
CA TRP A 56 8.13 -8.19 -13.71
C TRP A 56 7.16 -7.13 -14.25
N LEU A 57 7.27 -6.78 -15.54
CA LEU A 57 6.38 -5.79 -16.14
C LEU A 57 4.91 -6.25 -16.10
N SER A 58 4.66 -7.53 -16.37
CA SER A 58 3.32 -8.12 -16.25
C SER A 58 2.80 -8.04 -14.80
N ALA A 59 3.63 -8.38 -13.82
CA ALA A 59 3.27 -8.27 -12.40
C ALA A 59 3.02 -6.82 -11.98
N PHE A 60 3.82 -5.86 -12.46
CA PHE A 60 3.64 -4.44 -12.22
C PHE A 60 2.32 -3.93 -12.80
N VAL A 61 2.04 -4.19 -14.08
CA VAL A 61 0.81 -3.78 -14.75
C VAL A 61 -0.42 -4.42 -14.10
N THR A 62 -0.35 -5.72 -13.78
CA THR A 62 -1.43 -6.43 -13.08
C THR A 62 -1.67 -5.80 -11.71
N THR A 63 -0.61 -5.47 -10.98
CA THR A 63 -0.72 -4.80 -9.68
C THR A 63 -1.37 -3.42 -9.82
N ALA A 64 -0.93 -2.62 -10.78
CA ALA A 64 -1.45 -1.27 -11.00
C ALA A 64 -2.92 -1.27 -11.46
N LEU A 65 -3.30 -2.17 -12.36
CA LEU A 65 -4.63 -2.17 -12.98
C LEU A 65 -5.67 -3.01 -12.23
N VAL A 66 -5.25 -4.03 -11.49
CA VAL A 66 -6.16 -4.98 -10.83
C VAL A 66 -6.06 -4.87 -9.32
N MET A 67 -4.85 -4.97 -8.76
CA MET A 67 -4.67 -4.99 -7.31
C MET A 67 -4.95 -3.62 -6.67
N MET A 68 -4.55 -2.52 -7.31
CA MET A 68 -4.82 -1.18 -6.77
C MET A 68 -6.33 -0.88 -6.69
N PRO A 69 -7.15 -1.04 -7.75
CA PRO A 69 -8.61 -0.86 -7.64
C PRO A 69 -9.25 -1.81 -6.62
N THR A 70 -8.81 -3.07 -6.59
CA THR A 70 -9.29 -4.07 -5.61
C THR A 70 -8.96 -3.63 -4.18
N GLY A 71 -7.76 -3.10 -3.96
CA GLY A 71 -7.34 -2.60 -2.66
C GLY A 71 -8.15 -1.39 -2.21
N VAL A 72 -8.48 -0.47 -3.12
CA VAL A 72 -9.37 0.66 -2.83
C VAL A 72 -10.77 0.16 -2.44
N LEU A 73 -11.36 -0.75 -3.22
CA LEU A 73 -12.66 -1.35 -2.93
C LEU A 73 -12.67 -2.03 -1.56
N MET A 74 -11.65 -2.86 -1.27
CA MET A 74 -11.54 -3.56 0.00
C MET A 74 -11.37 -2.57 1.17
N ASN A 75 -10.57 -1.53 1.01
CA ASN A 75 -10.40 -0.48 2.02
C ASN A 75 -11.72 0.24 2.32
N LEU A 76 -12.55 0.52 1.30
CA LEU A 76 -13.88 1.11 1.49
C LEU A 76 -14.81 0.19 2.28
N LEU A 77 -14.86 -1.09 1.91
CA LEU A 77 -15.67 -2.10 2.60
C LEU A 77 -15.24 -2.27 4.05
N LEU A 78 -13.95 -2.51 4.29
CA LEU A 78 -13.42 -2.70 5.64
C LEU A 78 -13.55 -1.46 6.49
N SER A 79 -13.38 -0.26 5.92
CA SER A 79 -13.62 1.00 6.65
C SER A 79 -15.07 1.14 7.07
N LYS A 80 -16.03 0.76 6.21
CA LYS A 80 -17.45 0.76 6.55
C LYS A 80 -17.77 -0.27 7.63
N LEU A 81 -17.23 -1.48 7.53
CA LEU A 81 -17.37 -2.49 8.58
C LEU A 81 -16.76 -2.00 9.91
N ALA A 82 -15.57 -1.40 9.89
CA ALA A 82 -14.93 -0.88 11.08
C ALA A 82 -15.75 0.26 11.70
N THR A 83 -16.34 1.16 10.91
CA THR A 83 -17.25 2.20 11.45
C THR A 83 -18.49 1.62 12.10
N TYR A 84 -18.94 0.45 11.64
CA TYR A 84 -20.12 -0.22 12.16
C TYR A 84 -19.84 -1.01 13.44
N PHE A 85 -18.73 -1.76 13.47
CA PHE A 85 -18.37 -2.62 14.61
C PHE A 85 -17.62 -1.89 15.74
N ILE A 86 -16.80 -0.89 15.41
CA ILE A 86 -16.01 -0.12 16.40
C ILE A 86 -16.19 1.40 16.23
N PRO A 87 -17.43 1.92 16.29
CA PRO A 87 -17.73 3.32 16.05
C PRO A 87 -17.04 4.29 17.03
N SER A 88 -16.75 3.84 18.26
CA SER A 88 -16.14 4.67 19.32
C SER A 88 -14.60 4.73 19.26
N ALA A 89 -13.96 3.97 18.36
CA ALA A 89 -12.50 3.96 18.23
C ALA A 89 -11.98 5.24 17.55
N SER A 90 -10.76 5.66 17.91
CA SER A 90 -10.10 6.80 17.27
C SER A 90 -9.82 6.52 15.79
N SER A 91 -9.73 7.58 14.96
CA SER A 91 -9.48 7.44 13.51
C SER A 91 -8.22 6.64 13.21
N ASN A 92 -7.14 6.84 13.99
CA ASN A 92 -5.90 6.10 13.84
C ASN A 92 -6.06 4.61 14.19
N ALA A 93 -6.75 4.30 15.30
CA ALA A 93 -7.03 2.91 15.67
C ALA A 93 -7.89 2.20 14.62
N ARG A 94 -8.91 2.88 14.09
CA ARG A 94 -9.76 2.32 13.03
C ARG A 94 -8.98 2.06 11.74
N ASN A 95 -8.13 3.00 11.33
CA ASN A 95 -7.28 2.83 10.14
C ASN A 95 -6.24 1.71 10.34
N ALA A 96 -5.72 1.55 11.56
CA ALA A 96 -4.84 0.43 11.90
C ALA A 96 -5.57 -0.91 11.79
N VAL A 97 -6.79 -1.03 12.34
CA VAL A 97 -7.60 -2.24 12.20
C VAL A 97 -7.88 -2.55 10.73
N VAL A 98 -8.30 -1.56 9.95
CA VAL A 98 -8.59 -1.74 8.51
C VAL A 98 -7.38 -2.26 7.75
N GLY A 99 -6.19 -1.66 7.93
CA GLY A 99 -5.02 -2.11 7.21
C GLY A 99 -4.50 -3.47 7.70
N ILE A 100 -4.62 -3.80 9.00
CA ILE A 100 -4.28 -5.13 9.52
C ILE A 100 -5.20 -6.18 8.89
N SER A 101 -6.52 -5.92 8.86
CA SER A 101 -7.49 -6.79 8.22
C SER A 101 -7.21 -6.94 6.72
N MET A 102 -6.87 -5.86 6.03
CA MET A 102 -6.53 -5.89 4.61
C MET A 102 -5.27 -6.74 4.34
N ALA A 103 -4.22 -6.58 5.15
CA ALA A 103 -3.01 -7.39 5.04
C ALA A 103 -3.32 -8.88 5.27
N LEU A 104 -4.07 -9.21 6.33
CA LEU A 104 -4.47 -10.59 6.62
C LEU A 104 -5.26 -11.23 5.48
N ILE A 105 -6.23 -10.51 4.90
CA ILE A 105 -7.07 -11.04 3.82
C ILE A 105 -6.24 -11.25 2.54
N MET A 106 -5.44 -10.26 2.16
CA MET A 106 -4.66 -10.33 0.92
C MET A 106 -3.57 -11.40 1.01
N GLU A 107 -2.85 -11.49 2.13
CA GLU A 107 -1.82 -12.52 2.35
C GLU A 107 -2.43 -13.93 2.45
N SER A 108 -3.62 -14.05 3.05
CA SER A 108 -4.34 -15.32 3.11
C SER A 108 -4.75 -15.80 1.72
N ILE A 109 -5.30 -14.93 0.87
CA ILE A 109 -5.68 -15.26 -0.51
C ILE A 109 -4.44 -15.62 -1.34
N MET A 110 -3.36 -14.85 -1.22
CA MET A 110 -2.13 -15.09 -1.98
C MET A 110 -1.47 -16.41 -1.56
N SER A 111 -1.33 -16.66 -0.26
CA SER A 111 -0.82 -17.93 0.24
C SER A 111 -1.71 -19.10 -0.19
N PHE A 112 -3.03 -18.93 -0.15
CA PHE A 112 -3.99 -19.97 -0.53
C PHE A 112 -3.87 -20.33 -2.01
N THR A 113 -3.85 -19.33 -2.89
CA THR A 113 -3.68 -19.55 -4.34
C THR A 113 -2.31 -20.17 -4.67
N THR A 114 -1.27 -19.85 -3.90
CA THR A 114 0.06 -20.46 -4.01
C THR A 114 0.06 -21.92 -3.57
N ALA A 115 -0.59 -22.24 -2.44
CA ALA A 115 -0.76 -23.61 -1.96
C ALA A 115 -1.54 -24.47 -2.96
N ILE A 116 -2.60 -23.93 -3.58
CA ILE A 116 -3.35 -24.64 -4.63
C ILE A 116 -2.44 -24.96 -5.81
N LYS A 117 -1.65 -23.99 -6.28
CA LYS A 117 -0.81 -24.16 -7.48
C LYS A 117 0.36 -25.12 -7.26
N ASN A 118 0.96 -25.12 -6.07
CA ASN A 118 2.19 -25.87 -5.79
C ASN A 118 1.95 -27.23 -5.13
N ILE A 119 0.91 -27.38 -4.31
CA ILE A 119 0.60 -28.60 -3.56
C ILE A 119 -0.62 -29.32 -4.13
N GLY A 120 -1.60 -28.56 -4.64
CA GLY A 120 -2.87 -29.10 -5.08
C GLY A 120 -3.76 -29.56 -3.91
N PHE A 121 -4.82 -30.32 -4.23
CA PHE A 121 -5.78 -30.84 -3.25
C PHE A 121 -5.58 -32.32 -2.90
N THR A 122 -4.49 -32.92 -3.38
CA THR A 122 -4.24 -34.36 -3.25
C THR A 122 -3.94 -34.75 -1.80
N ASP A 123 -3.29 -33.86 -1.04
CA ASP A 123 -3.05 -34.05 0.40
C ASP A 123 -3.51 -32.80 1.17
N ALA A 124 -4.67 -32.91 1.83
CA ALA A 124 -5.26 -31.82 2.59
C ALA A 124 -4.39 -31.37 3.78
N GLY A 125 -3.60 -32.27 4.36
CA GLY A 125 -2.68 -31.95 5.46
C GLY A 125 -1.48 -31.14 4.98
N MET A 126 -0.89 -31.54 3.85
CA MET A 126 0.21 -30.83 3.23
C MET A 126 -0.22 -29.46 2.69
N PHE A 127 -1.43 -29.39 2.11
CA PHE A 127 -2.07 -28.15 1.66
C PHE A 127 -2.27 -27.16 2.81
N MET A 128 -2.88 -27.59 3.92
CA MET A 128 -3.17 -26.72 5.06
C MET A 128 -1.89 -26.17 5.69
N ARG A 129 -0.84 -26.99 5.79
CA ARG A 129 0.47 -26.56 6.28
C ARG A 129 1.12 -25.55 5.34
N GLY A 130 1.14 -25.82 4.04
CA GLY A 130 1.70 -24.89 3.05
C GLY A 130 0.98 -23.54 3.02
N TRP A 131 -0.35 -23.53 3.16
CA TRP A 131 -1.13 -22.31 3.28
C TRP A 131 -0.81 -21.53 4.57
N LEU A 132 -0.75 -22.20 5.72
CA LEU A 132 -0.43 -21.54 6.99
C LEU A 132 1.01 -21.03 7.03
N ASP A 133 1.97 -21.80 6.52
CA ASP A 133 3.38 -21.39 6.47
C ASP A 133 3.56 -20.16 5.57
N GLY A 134 2.93 -20.15 4.39
CA GLY A 134 2.96 -18.98 3.51
C GLY A 134 2.32 -17.73 4.14
N LEU A 135 1.21 -17.91 4.85
CA LEU A 135 0.53 -16.81 5.56
C LEU A 135 1.40 -16.28 6.70
N LEU A 136 1.94 -17.16 7.55
CA LEU A 136 2.77 -16.79 8.69
C LEU A 136 4.11 -16.18 8.28
N PHE A 137 4.67 -16.59 7.13
CA PHE A 137 5.89 -16.01 6.59
C PHE A 137 5.68 -14.58 6.07
N ALA A 138 4.55 -14.32 5.41
CA ALA A 138 4.27 -13.02 4.81
C ALA A 138 3.74 -11.99 5.82
N LEU A 139 3.06 -12.42 6.88
CA LEU A 139 2.44 -11.52 7.88
C LEU A 139 3.41 -10.53 8.55
N PRO A 140 4.60 -10.95 9.06
CA PRO A 140 5.56 -10.03 9.65
C PRO A 140 5.98 -8.92 8.68
N LEU A 141 6.18 -9.26 7.41
CA LEU A 141 6.54 -8.30 6.37
C LEU A 141 5.38 -7.35 6.05
N GLY A 142 4.16 -7.87 5.89
CA GLY A 142 2.98 -7.06 5.62
C GLY A 142 2.69 -6.05 6.74
N LEU A 143 2.79 -6.48 8.00
CA LEU A 143 2.54 -5.63 9.17
C LEU A 143 3.62 -4.54 9.33
N THR A 144 4.90 -4.88 9.12
CA THR A 144 5.99 -3.89 9.22
C THR A 144 5.87 -2.82 8.13
N LEU A 145 5.63 -3.22 6.87
CA LEU A 145 5.40 -2.27 5.78
C LEU A 145 4.17 -1.40 6.03
N MET A 146 3.09 -1.97 6.57
CA MET A 146 1.89 -1.21 6.91
C MET A 146 2.19 -0.11 7.95
N LEU A 147 2.95 -0.43 9.01
CA LEU A 147 3.32 0.56 10.03
C LEU A 147 4.17 1.68 9.44
N ILE A 148 5.16 1.34 8.61
CA ILE A 148 6.01 2.33 7.92
C ILE A 148 5.16 3.23 7.02
N MET A 149 4.26 2.64 6.23
CA MET A 149 3.37 3.38 5.33
C MET A 149 2.42 4.29 6.11
N SER A 150 1.84 3.80 7.22
CA SER A 150 0.89 4.54 8.04
C SER A 150 1.55 5.69 8.81
N MET A 151 2.71 5.46 9.43
CA MET A 151 3.36 6.43 10.32
C MET A 151 4.30 7.39 9.59
N THR A 152 4.88 6.99 8.45
CA THR A 152 5.92 7.78 7.78
C THR A 152 5.48 8.26 6.40
N VAL A 153 5.00 7.36 5.54
CA VAL A 153 4.75 7.70 4.12
C VAL A 153 3.46 8.48 3.97
N LYS A 154 2.35 7.95 4.46
CA LYS A 154 1.02 8.57 4.38
C LYS A 154 0.99 10.02 4.88
N PRO A 155 1.50 10.37 6.09
CA PRO A 155 1.45 11.75 6.57
C PRO A 155 2.29 12.71 5.71
N LYS A 156 3.45 12.26 5.18
CA LYS A 156 4.28 13.09 4.29
C LYS A 156 3.60 13.35 2.95
N VAL A 157 2.98 12.33 2.37
CA VAL A 157 2.23 12.45 1.12
C VAL A 157 1.02 13.35 1.31
N GLU A 158 0.26 13.18 2.38
CA GLU A 158 -0.88 14.05 2.69
C GLU A 158 -0.46 15.50 2.93
N ALA A 159 0.65 15.74 3.62
CA ALA A 159 1.18 17.09 3.81
C ALA A 159 1.53 17.77 2.48
N PHE A 160 2.20 17.06 1.57
CA PHE A 160 2.52 17.56 0.23
C PHE A 160 1.25 17.85 -0.59
N LEU A 161 0.28 16.95 -0.57
CA LEU A 161 -0.98 17.11 -1.30
C LEU A 161 -1.85 18.27 -0.76
N ARG A 162 -1.68 18.66 0.51
CA ARG A 162 -2.39 19.79 1.15
C ARG A 162 -1.73 21.15 0.92
N SER A 163 -0.44 21.19 0.57
CA SER A 163 0.27 22.42 0.15
C SER A 163 -0.17 22.93 -1.23
#